data_AF-A0A9D5TI22-F1
#
_entry.id   AF-A0A9D5TI22-F1
#
_cell.length_a   1.000
_cell.length_b   1.000
_cell.length_c   1.000
_cell.angle_alpha   90.00
_cell.angle_beta   90.00
_cell.angle_gamma   90.00
#
_symmetry.space_group_name_H-M   'P 1'
#
loop_
_entity.id
_entity.type
_entity.pdbx_description
1 polymer ?
#
loop_
_entity_poly.entity_id
_entity_poly.type
_entity_poly.pdbx_seq_one_letter_code
_entity_poly.pdbx_strand_id
1 'polypeptide(L)'
;MAFFEEFKARAAELAQAGVAKSKVLAEIAKLKAANLSEKETIHKAYLEMGRIYYAEKGSTPDAAYAASCARVTDAMAAIKANNAKINELKEGENESVVVTDTTAAADDAIVLDSSDFEIEDAPSQKDVPAE
;
A
#
# COMPACT_ATOMS: atom_id res chain seq x y z
N MET A 1 -57.70 27.56 -12.09
CA MET A 1 -56.51 27.24 -12.91
C MET A 1 -55.20 27.80 -12.33
N ALA A 2 -55.20 28.91 -11.56
CA ALA A 2 -53.97 29.53 -11.03
C ALA A 2 -53.15 28.65 -10.05
N PHE A 3 -53.80 27.87 -9.18
CA PHE A 3 -53.12 27.02 -8.19
C PHE A 3 -52.25 25.91 -8.82
N PHE A 4 -52.69 25.35 -9.96
CA PHE A 4 -51.94 24.32 -10.66
C PHE A 4 -50.69 24.87 -11.35
N GLU A 5 -50.78 26.09 -11.91
CA GLU A 5 -49.63 26.78 -12.50
C GLU A 5 -48.59 27.17 -11.43
N GLU A 6 -49.04 27.61 -10.25
CA GLU A 6 -48.14 27.90 -9.12
C GLU A 6 -47.45 26.63 -8.58
N PHE A 7 -48.18 25.52 -8.49
CA PHE A 7 -47.60 24.23 -8.13
C PHE A 7 -46.56 23.77 -9.17
N LYS A 8 -46.86 23.90 -10.45
CA LYS A 8 -45.95 23.54 -11.56
C LYS A 8 -44.69 24.42 -11.56
N ALA A 9 -44.82 25.71 -11.27
CA ALA A 9 -43.68 26.62 -11.12
C ALA A 9 -42.77 26.21 -9.95
N ARG A 10 -43.34 25.92 -8.77
CA ARG A 10 -42.56 25.42 -7.62
C ARG A 10 -41.92 24.06 -7.87
N ALA A 11 -42.63 23.15 -8.54
CA ALA A 11 -42.06 21.85 -8.91
C ALA A 11 -40.88 22.01 -9.89
N ALA A 12 -40.99 22.93 -10.86
CA ALA A 12 -39.91 23.23 -11.80
C ALA A 12 -38.69 23.87 -11.10
N GLU A 13 -38.91 24.79 -10.18
CA GLU A 13 -37.84 25.41 -9.38
C GLU A 13 -37.12 24.39 -8.50
N LEU A 14 -37.87 23.48 -7.87
CA LEU A 14 -37.31 22.41 -7.05
C LEU A 14 -36.54 21.38 -7.90
N ALA A 15 -37.04 21.05 -9.09
CA ALA A 15 -36.33 20.20 -10.05
C ALA A 15 -35.02 20.86 -10.52
N GLN A 16 -35.04 22.15 -10.88
CA GLN A 16 -33.83 22.87 -11.29
C GLN A 16 -32.81 23.00 -10.14
N ALA A 17 -33.26 23.29 -8.92
CA ALA A 17 -32.41 23.31 -7.74
C ALA A 17 -31.82 21.93 -7.43
N GLY A 18 -32.58 20.85 -7.64
CA GLY A 18 -32.12 19.46 -7.53
C GLY A 18 -31.02 19.13 -8.55
N VAL A 19 -31.20 19.57 -9.80
CA VAL A 19 -30.20 19.38 -10.88
C VAL A 19 -28.92 20.18 -10.62
N ALA A 20 -29.01 21.39 -10.08
CA ALA A 20 -27.83 22.17 -9.71
C ALA A 20 -27.05 21.50 -8.58
N LYS A 21 -27.75 21.04 -7.53
CA LYS A 21 -27.11 20.30 -6.42
C LYS A 21 -26.51 18.97 -6.86
N SER A 22 -27.14 18.25 -7.78
CA SER A 22 -26.61 16.97 -8.27
C SER A 22 -25.32 17.14 -9.09
N LYS A 23 -25.21 18.21 -9.88
CA LYS A 23 -23.96 18.54 -10.60
C LYS A 23 -22.80 18.81 -9.63
N VAL A 24 -23.04 19.61 -8.59
CA VAL A 24 -22.02 19.90 -7.57
C VAL A 24 -21.62 18.62 -6.81
N LEU A 25 -22.58 17.76 -6.47
CA LEU A 25 -22.27 16.48 -5.82
C LEU A 25 -21.48 15.54 -6.73
N ALA A 26 -21.77 15.52 -8.04
CA ALA A 26 -21.00 14.75 -9.01
C ALA A 26 -19.56 15.27 -9.13
N GLU A 27 -19.36 16.59 -9.14
CA GLU A 27 -18.02 17.20 -9.11
C GLU A 27 -17.27 16.87 -7.82
N ILE A 28 -17.94 16.95 -6.66
CA ILE A 28 -17.35 16.56 -5.37
C ILE A 28 -16.95 15.08 -5.38
N ALA A 29 -17.80 14.20 -5.89
CA ALA A 29 -17.50 12.77 -5.99
C ALA A 29 -16.29 12.52 -6.90
N LYS A 30 -16.23 13.20 -8.06
CA LYS A 30 -15.08 13.14 -8.97
C LYS A 30 -13.78 13.61 -8.28
N LEU A 31 -13.82 14.75 -7.60
CA LEU A 31 -12.66 15.29 -6.88
C LEU A 31 -12.23 14.39 -5.72
N LYS A 32 -13.18 13.77 -4.99
CA LYS A 32 -12.86 12.79 -3.95
C LYS A 32 -12.22 11.53 -4.51
N ALA A 33 -12.69 11.02 -5.64
CA ALA A 33 -12.08 9.87 -6.31
C ALA A 33 -10.66 10.19 -6.78
N ALA A 34 -10.45 11.37 -7.38
CA ALA A 34 -9.11 11.84 -7.74
C ALA A 34 -8.20 11.94 -6.51
N ASN A 35 -8.67 12.56 -5.41
CA ASN A 35 -7.91 12.66 -4.17
C ASN A 35 -7.54 11.29 -3.56
N LEU A 36 -8.38 10.27 -3.72
CA LEU A 36 -8.06 8.92 -3.25
C LEU A 36 -6.88 8.34 -4.04
N SER A 37 -6.93 8.46 -5.38
CA SER A 37 -5.82 8.05 -6.24
C SER A 37 -4.52 8.79 -5.90
N GLU A 38 -4.58 10.11 -5.64
CA GLU A 38 -3.39 10.87 -5.26
C GLU A 38 -2.84 10.45 -3.88
N LYS A 39 -3.71 10.09 -2.93
CA LYS A 39 -3.27 9.54 -1.64
C LYS A 39 -2.53 8.22 -1.81
N GLU A 40 -2.99 7.35 -2.70
CA GLU A 40 -2.28 6.11 -3.02
C GLU A 40 -0.92 6.39 -3.66
N THR A 41 -0.85 7.35 -4.59
CA THR A 41 0.43 7.79 -5.19
C THR A 41 1.40 8.29 -4.11
N ILE A 42 0.92 9.15 -3.20
CA ILE A 42 1.71 9.66 -2.07
C ILE A 42 2.19 8.51 -1.18
N HIS A 43 1.31 7.56 -0.85
CA HIS A 43 1.68 6.43 0.00
C HIS A 43 2.77 5.57 -0.65
N LYS A 44 2.62 5.25 -1.95
CA LYS A 44 3.63 4.52 -2.73
C LYS A 44 4.95 5.27 -2.77
N ALA A 45 4.93 6.59 -3.00
CA ALA A 45 6.13 7.40 -3.00
C ALA A 45 6.83 7.39 -1.62
N TYR A 46 6.08 7.44 -0.52
CA TYR A 46 6.67 7.33 0.82
C TYR A 46 7.32 5.96 1.07
N LEU A 47 6.70 4.87 0.62
CA LEU A 47 7.28 3.54 0.72
C LEU A 47 8.55 3.43 -0.13
N GLU A 48 8.52 3.94 -1.36
CA GLU A 48 9.66 3.96 -2.26
C GLU A 48 10.82 4.77 -1.69
N MET A 49 10.55 5.97 -1.14
CA MET A 49 11.54 6.78 -0.45
C MET A 49 12.17 6.03 0.74
N GLY A 50 11.36 5.37 1.57
CA GLY A 50 11.86 4.57 2.70
C GLY A 50 12.71 3.38 2.25
N ARG A 51 12.34 2.74 1.15
CA ARG A 51 13.08 1.62 0.54
C ARG A 51 14.43 2.08 -0.01
N ILE A 52 14.45 3.16 -0.80
CA ILE A 52 15.70 3.74 -1.33
C ILE A 52 16.60 4.17 -0.17
N TYR A 53 16.04 4.82 0.85
CA TYR A 53 16.79 5.22 2.03
C TYR A 53 17.40 4.02 2.77
N TYR A 54 16.65 2.94 2.98
CA TYR A 54 17.19 1.73 3.62
C TYR A 54 18.23 1.03 2.74
N ALA A 55 18.08 1.05 1.41
CA ALA A 55 19.07 0.48 0.50
C ALA A 55 20.41 1.25 0.53
N GLU A 56 20.36 2.59 0.58
CA GLU A 56 21.57 3.42 0.57
C GLU A 56 22.21 3.62 1.94
N LYS A 57 21.39 3.65 3.00
CA LYS A 57 21.79 4.04 4.37
C LYS A 57 21.44 3.03 5.44
N GLY A 58 20.86 1.88 5.10
CA GLY A 58 20.44 0.87 6.07
C GLY A 58 21.57 0.36 6.97
N SER A 59 22.81 0.31 6.47
CA SER A 59 24.00 -0.08 7.24
C SER A 59 24.60 1.03 8.09
N THR A 60 24.26 2.30 7.84
CA THR A 60 24.74 3.46 8.62
C THR A 60 23.68 4.56 8.65
N PRO A 61 22.54 4.32 9.33
CA PRO A 61 21.45 5.27 9.35
C PRO A 61 21.79 6.49 10.21
N ASP A 62 21.37 7.67 9.77
CA ASP A 62 21.42 8.87 10.62
C ASP A 62 20.62 8.63 11.92
N ALA A 63 21.03 9.27 13.02
CA ALA A 63 20.46 9.05 14.35
C ALA A 63 18.92 9.21 14.41
N ALA A 64 18.36 10.09 13.57
CA ALA A 64 16.91 10.29 13.46
C ALA A 64 16.16 9.10 12.86
N TYR A 65 16.82 8.28 12.03
CA TYR A 65 16.22 7.16 11.31
C TYR A 65 16.67 5.78 11.82
N ALA A 66 17.68 5.74 12.69
CA ALA A 66 18.22 4.49 13.25
C ALA A 66 17.15 3.57 13.86
N ALA A 67 16.19 4.12 14.60
CA ALA A 67 15.09 3.34 15.20
C ALA A 67 14.09 2.79 14.18
N SER A 68 13.94 3.45 13.02
CA SER A 68 13.09 2.98 11.92
C SER A 68 13.80 1.90 11.11
N CYS A 69 15.08 2.11 10.78
CA CYS A 69 15.90 1.11 10.11
C CYS A 69 16.03 -0.18 10.94
N ALA A 70 16.28 -0.07 12.25
CA ALA A 70 16.34 -1.24 13.14
C ALA A 70 15.04 -2.05 13.13
N ARG A 71 13.87 -1.38 13.20
CA ARG A 71 12.56 -2.04 13.09
C ARG A 71 12.37 -2.77 11.76
N VAL A 72 12.83 -2.19 10.66
CA VAL A 72 12.78 -2.81 9.33
C VAL A 72 13.66 -4.05 9.30
N THR A 73 14.90 -3.98 9.82
CA THR A 73 15.81 -5.12 9.91
C THR A 73 15.26 -6.26 10.78
N ASP A 74 14.73 -5.92 11.97
CA ASP A 74 14.13 -6.89 12.90
C ASP A 74 12.93 -7.60 12.26
N ALA A 75 12.07 -6.85 11.55
CA ALA A 75 10.94 -7.42 10.82
C ALA A 75 11.39 -8.35 9.68
N MET A 76 12.43 -7.98 8.93
CA MET A 76 13.01 -8.85 7.89
C MET A 76 13.57 -10.15 8.48
N ALA A 77 14.28 -10.07 9.61
CA ALA A 77 14.78 -11.25 10.31
C ALA A 77 13.64 -12.14 10.81
N ALA A 78 12.56 -11.55 11.35
CA ALA A 78 11.38 -12.29 11.79
C ALA A 78 10.65 -12.96 10.61
N ILE A 79 10.50 -12.29 9.47
CA ILE A 79 9.92 -12.88 8.24
C ILE A 79 10.76 -14.08 7.79
N LYS A 80 12.09 -13.93 7.74
CA LYS A 80 13.00 -15.04 7.37
C LYS A 80 12.85 -16.23 8.32
N ALA A 81 12.79 -15.99 9.63
CA ALA A 81 12.59 -17.04 10.62
C ALA A 81 11.21 -17.72 10.50
N ASN A 82 10.15 -16.94 10.23
CA ASN A 82 8.81 -17.47 10.03
C ASN A 82 8.71 -18.29 8.74
N ASN A 83 9.30 -17.83 7.64
CA ASN A 83 9.33 -18.56 6.37
C ASN A 83 10.11 -19.88 6.50
N ALA A 84 11.21 -19.89 7.24
CA ALA A 84 11.94 -21.12 7.53
C ALA A 84 11.06 -22.13 8.28
N LYS A 85 10.34 -21.70 9.33
CA LYS A 85 9.38 -22.55 10.04
C LYS A 85 8.24 -23.04 9.16
N ILE A 86 7.70 -22.17 8.29
CA ILE A 86 6.65 -22.55 7.34
C ILE A 86 7.16 -23.64 6.40
N ASN A 87 8.39 -23.51 5.89
CA ASN A 87 8.97 -24.54 5.00
C ASN A 87 9.22 -25.86 5.74
N GLU A 88 9.75 -25.82 6.96
CA GLU A 88 9.91 -27.01 7.80
C GLU A 88 8.57 -27.73 8.04
N LEU A 89 7.49 -26.98 8.30
CA LEU A 89 6.15 -27.54 8.46
C LEU A 89 5.62 -28.13 7.15
N LYS A 90 5.83 -27.45 6.02
CA LYS A 90 5.44 -27.95 4.69
C LYS A 90 6.20 -29.22 4.28
N GLU A 91 7.47 -29.32 4.63
CA GLU A 91 8.29 -30.51 4.39
C GLU A 91 7.91 -31.68 5.31
N GLY A 92 7.40 -31.37 6.51
CA GLY A 92 6.80 -32.35 7.43
C GLY A 92 5.39 -32.82 7.03
N GLU A 93 4.64 -32.02 6.27
CA GLU A 93 3.28 -32.30 5.78
C GLU A 93 3.26 -32.71 4.30
N ASN A 94 4.03 -33.72 3.90
CA ASN A 94 3.79 -34.41 2.61
C ASN A 94 2.51 -35.29 2.67
N GLU A 95 1.39 -34.69 3.05
CA GLU A 95 0.03 -35.18 2.78
C GLU A 95 -0.89 -33.97 2.53
N SER A 96 -0.91 -33.53 1.27
CA SER A 96 -2.00 -32.80 0.60
C SER A 96 -2.57 -31.55 1.29
N VAL A 97 -1.94 -30.39 1.09
CA VAL A 97 -2.67 -29.11 1.04
C VAL A 97 -2.18 -28.31 -0.16
N VAL A 98 -2.98 -28.33 -1.24
CA VAL A 98 -2.86 -27.35 -2.31
C VAL A 98 -3.27 -26.00 -1.73
N VAL A 99 -2.27 -25.19 -1.36
CA VAL A 99 -2.49 -23.77 -1.07
C VAL A 99 -2.82 -23.12 -2.41
N THR A 100 -4.11 -22.98 -2.69
CA THR A 100 -4.58 -22.16 -3.79
C THR A 100 -4.44 -20.70 -3.36
N ASP A 101 -3.48 -19.99 -3.94
CA ASP A 101 -3.43 -18.53 -3.90
C ASP A 101 -4.71 -17.97 -4.54
N THR A 102 -5.75 -17.82 -3.72
CA THR A 102 -6.99 -17.13 -4.08
C THR A 102 -7.17 -15.96 -3.13
N THR A 103 -6.50 -14.85 -3.40
CA THR A 103 -6.77 -13.57 -2.75
C THR A 103 -7.79 -12.79 -3.57
N ALA A 104 -9.06 -13.14 -3.38
CA ALA A 104 -10.20 -12.34 -3.81
C ALA A 104 -11.12 -12.09 -2.61
N ALA A 105 -10.83 -11.06 -1.82
CA ALA A 105 -11.80 -10.22 -1.10
C ALA A 105 -11.05 -9.07 -0.39
N ALA A 106 -11.60 -7.87 -0.50
CA ALA A 106 -11.03 -6.61 -0.06
C ALA A 106 -10.89 -6.49 1.47
N ASP A 107 -9.70 -6.16 1.95
CA ASP A 107 -9.39 -5.05 2.87
C ASP A 107 -7.88 -5.01 3.13
N ASP A 108 -7.24 -3.88 2.78
CA ASP A 108 -5.98 -3.35 3.33
C ASP A 108 -4.80 -4.31 3.63
N ALA A 109 -4.47 -5.22 2.70
CA ALA A 109 -3.28 -6.06 2.79
C ALA A 109 -2.29 -5.71 1.66
N ILE A 110 -1.18 -5.08 2.04
CA ILE A 110 0.02 -4.98 1.22
C ILE A 110 0.45 -6.41 0.87
N VAL A 111 0.24 -6.82 -0.38
CA VAL A 111 0.88 -8.01 -0.95
C VAL A 111 2.31 -7.60 -1.27
N LEU A 112 3.21 -7.76 -0.30
CA LEU A 112 4.65 -7.78 -0.56
C LEU A 112 4.93 -9.06 -1.32
N ASP A 113 5.02 -8.96 -2.64
CA ASP A 113 5.50 -10.05 -3.47
C ASP A 113 6.96 -10.36 -3.07
N SER A 114 7.22 -11.62 -2.75
CA SER A 114 8.53 -12.15 -2.41
C SER A 114 9.58 -11.93 -3.50
N SER A 115 9.17 -11.60 -4.72
CA SER A 115 10.08 -11.27 -5.83
C SER A 115 10.71 -9.86 -5.73
N ASP A 116 10.15 -8.97 -4.89
CA ASP A 116 10.65 -7.60 -4.76
C ASP A 116 11.85 -7.47 -3.80
N PHE A 117 12.35 -8.56 -3.19
CA PHE A 117 13.45 -8.51 -2.23
C PHE A 117 14.67 -9.34 -2.66
N GLU A 118 15.01 -9.35 -3.95
CA GLU A 118 16.35 -9.75 -4.37
C GLU A 118 17.31 -8.57 -4.23
N ILE A 119 17.95 -8.48 -3.05
CA ILE A 119 19.17 -7.68 -2.91
C ILE A 119 20.31 -8.56 -3.39
N GLU A 120 20.82 -8.26 -4.59
CA GLU A 120 22.06 -8.82 -5.12
C GLU A 120 23.19 -8.62 -4.10
N ASP A 121 23.84 -9.72 -3.78
CA ASP A 121 25.05 -9.81 -2.98
C ASP A 121 26.11 -8.82 -3.48
N ALA A 122 26.61 -7.97 -2.59
CA ALA A 122 27.73 -7.07 -2.86
C ALA A 122 28.98 -7.53 -2.09
N PRO A 123 30.18 -7.36 -2.68
CA PRO A 123 31.07 -8.48 -2.93
C PRO A 123 32.16 -8.70 -1.86
N SER A 124 32.67 -9.94 -1.86
CA SER A 124 33.96 -10.33 -1.28
C SER A 124 35.15 -9.57 -1.92
N GLN A 125 35.96 -8.91 -1.10
CA GLN A 125 37.41 -8.76 -1.27
C GLN A 125 38.06 -8.87 0.11
N LYS A 126 38.69 -10.01 0.46
CA LYS A 126 40.10 -10.38 0.23
C LYS A 126 41.13 -9.40 0.80
N ASP A 127 41.75 -9.87 1.89
CA ASP A 127 43.18 -9.81 2.27
C ASP A 127 44.02 -8.61 1.82
N VAL A 128 44.57 -7.86 2.79
CA VAL A 128 46.02 -7.52 2.88
C VAL A 128 46.39 -7.39 4.38
N PRO A 129 47.59 -7.84 4.83
CA PRO A 129 47.83 -8.40 6.17
C PRO A 129 48.47 -7.42 7.17
N ALA A 130 48.65 -7.94 8.38
CA ALA A 130 49.29 -7.33 9.55
C ALA A 130 50.66 -6.68 9.27
N GLU A 131 50.85 -5.50 9.87
CA GLU A 131 52.05 -5.11 10.62
C GLU A 131 51.65 -4.17 11.76
#